data_AF-D6GRQ5-F1
#
_entry.id   AF-D6GRQ5-F1
#
_cell.length_a   1.000
_cell.length_b   1.000
_cell.length_c   1.000
_cell.angle_alpha   90.00
_cell.angle_beta   90.00
_cell.angle_gamma   90.00
#
_symmetry.space_group_name_H-M   'P 1'
#
loop_
_entity.id
_entity.type
_entity.pdbx_description
1 polymer ?
#
loop_
_entity_poly.entity_id
_entity_poly.type
_entity_poly.pdbx_seq_one_letter_code
_entity_poly.pdbx_strand_id
1 'polypeptide(L)'
;MDKDGRYMKNSIIQHVGGKGLSLKPHMSEQAKKNSLQNQTQQAKSDNKAKKERESNHDSKQDKTYTVTFDLNDGIPSKKEMQSVKEGNYVEYLEPPYRDGYYFLAWYQEKEVQDFDNGFSFDGTPIHKDITLYALWLDTTHDSDSDGLLDGHEMILKTDPHKTDTDGDGLTDSEEHNFTTTDPLKTHTYLDDTADAELDIDGDGLTNLEEVRFGSNPIFGDYDEDYFNDKQEKEHGTNPNNKDTDNDGLKDGQEIIQRTDKKGRVFFKLHSYPNKRDSDGDGIEDKQDEKPLIPQRYTIDYLGSSKHLKSVEERLNQKIKKNSSSLSNGEKVSTIGRWGTEILMNDYDTFLKERKVDTKGKFREDYWKKDWDKYRDEYCSKFNSYVKRSGSVTEKVHYFRNNLNRIPTTLQQLNSQSSNWVLLKVGSFGYHMCSTSFSETGSYNLKFISKNGRNEGVYINHYGSNNKNKNKGKACTEKTDPKNMGTYNFSGMYYAKGKASKEAKDHFQLDMLPYYNYGNVSRNDLPGDEETNDKNKGRYKKIMMH
;
A
#
# COMPACT_ATOMS: atom_id res chain seq x y z
N MET A 1 -33.69 -5.05 7.64
CA MET A 1 -34.26 -3.69 7.59
C MET A 1 -35.19 -3.50 8.78
N ASP A 2 -35.03 -2.43 9.56
CA ASP A 2 -36.00 -2.05 10.58
C ASP A 2 -36.98 -0.96 10.06
N LYS A 3 -37.88 -0.50 10.93
CA LYS A 3 -39.01 0.37 10.59
C LYS A 3 -38.61 1.76 10.07
N ASP A 4 -37.32 2.10 10.06
CA ASP A 4 -36.76 3.34 9.51
C ASP A 4 -35.81 3.09 8.32
N GLY A 5 -35.81 1.88 7.74
CA GLY A 5 -35.20 1.63 6.42
C GLY A 5 -33.66 1.60 6.38
N ARG A 6 -32.98 1.31 7.49
CA ARG A 6 -31.51 1.12 7.50
C ARG A 6 -31.12 -0.36 7.54
N TYR A 7 -30.09 -0.71 6.77
CA TYR A 7 -29.42 -2.02 6.82
C TYR A 7 -28.29 -1.99 7.86
N MET A 8 -28.21 -3.03 8.69
CA MET A 8 -27.13 -3.22 9.66
C MET A 8 -25.98 -3.94 8.96
N LYS A 9 -24.81 -3.28 8.90
CA LYS A 9 -23.53 -3.86 8.46
C LYS A 9 -23.17 -5.04 9.36
N ASN A 10 -23.05 -6.24 8.79
CA ASN A 10 -22.26 -7.31 9.38
C ASN A 10 -20.82 -7.15 8.91
N SER A 11 -19.94 -6.85 9.87
CA SER A 11 -18.50 -6.78 9.68
C SER A 11 -17.91 -8.19 9.53
N ILE A 12 -17.37 -8.49 8.35
CA ILE A 12 -16.45 -9.62 8.13
C ILE A 12 -15.07 -9.19 8.62
N ILE A 13 -14.46 -9.98 9.51
CA ILE A 13 -13.09 -9.77 10.01
C ILE A 13 -12.18 -10.75 9.27
N GLN A 14 -11.26 -10.23 8.46
CA GLN A 14 -10.04 -10.96 8.09
C GLN A 14 -9.02 -10.91 9.24
N HIS A 15 -8.56 -12.10 9.63
CA HIS A 15 -7.29 -12.43 10.30
C HIS A 15 -6.86 -11.63 11.54
N VAL A 16 -7.08 -12.22 12.73
CA VAL A 16 -6.14 -12.16 13.85
C VAL A 16 -6.07 -13.53 14.50
N GLY A 17 -4.87 -14.10 14.60
CA GLY A 17 -4.62 -15.37 15.27
C GLY A 17 -5.09 -15.39 16.73
N GLY A 18 -5.49 -16.59 17.18
CA GLY A 18 -5.57 -16.98 18.58
C GLY A 18 -6.57 -16.20 19.44
N LYS A 19 -7.86 -16.55 19.35
CA LYS A 19 -8.83 -16.62 20.46
C LYS A 19 -10.19 -17.12 19.96
N GLY A 20 -10.74 -18.10 20.66
CA GLY A 20 -11.91 -18.88 20.25
C GLY A 20 -13.17 -18.08 19.92
N LEU A 21 -13.89 -18.58 18.91
CA LEU A 21 -15.26 -18.23 18.58
C LEU A 21 -16.19 -18.56 19.76
N SER A 22 -16.94 -17.56 20.22
CA SER A 22 -18.06 -17.75 21.15
C SER A 22 -19.34 -17.80 20.32
N LEU A 23 -19.84 -19.00 20.06
CA LEU A 23 -21.23 -19.20 19.65
C LEU A 23 -22.12 -19.03 20.89
N LYS A 24 -22.95 -17.97 20.91
CA LYS A 24 -24.02 -17.84 21.90
C LYS A 24 -25.30 -18.44 21.33
N PRO A 25 -26.06 -19.24 22.11
CA PRO A 25 -27.32 -19.79 21.65
C PRO A 25 -28.40 -18.71 21.52
N HIS A 26 -29.03 -18.63 20.35
CA HIS A 26 -30.18 -17.77 20.09
C HIS A 26 -31.46 -18.44 20.62
N MET A 27 -31.76 -18.29 21.92
CA MET A 27 -33.13 -18.54 22.39
C MET A 27 -34.05 -17.39 21.97
N SER A 28 -35.20 -17.69 21.36
CA SER A 28 -36.21 -16.68 21.01
C SER A 28 -36.77 -15.99 22.27
N GLU A 29 -37.04 -14.69 22.21
CA GLU A 29 -37.63 -13.93 23.34
C GLU A 29 -39.01 -14.47 23.78
N GLN A 30 -39.68 -15.25 22.93
CA GLN A 30 -40.94 -15.93 23.24
C GLN A 30 -40.75 -17.04 24.29
N ALA A 31 -39.61 -17.76 24.26
CA ALA A 31 -39.29 -18.82 25.22
C ALA A 31 -39.00 -18.27 26.64
N LYS A 32 -38.37 -17.08 26.73
CA LYS A 32 -38.11 -16.40 28.01
C LYS A 32 -39.40 -15.91 28.69
N LYS A 33 -40.43 -15.51 27.94
CA LYS A 33 -41.73 -15.09 28.50
C LYS A 33 -42.57 -16.26 29.01
N ASN A 34 -42.53 -17.41 28.34
CA ASN A 34 -43.28 -18.60 28.76
C ASN A 34 -42.69 -19.25 30.03
N SER A 35 -41.37 -19.16 30.22
CA SER A 35 -40.67 -19.62 31.44
C SER A 35 -41.10 -18.83 32.70
N LEU A 36 -41.22 -17.50 32.61
CA LEU A 36 -41.64 -16.66 33.75
C LEU A 36 -43.14 -16.79 34.11
N GLN A 37 -44.01 -17.10 33.15
CA GLN A 37 -45.44 -17.33 33.43
C GLN A 37 -45.70 -18.68 34.10
N ASN A 38 -44.95 -19.73 33.77
CA ASN A 38 -45.10 -21.05 34.39
C ASN A 38 -44.55 -21.11 35.82
N GLN A 39 -43.49 -20.35 36.14
CA GLN A 39 -43.00 -20.22 37.53
C GLN A 39 -43.98 -19.50 38.47
N THR A 40 -44.93 -18.72 37.94
CA THR A 40 -45.93 -18.01 38.76
C THR A 40 -47.23 -18.82 38.97
N GLN A 41 -47.45 -19.91 38.22
CA GLN A 41 -48.61 -20.80 38.41
C GLN A 41 -48.31 -22.01 39.30
N GLN A 42 -47.04 -22.47 39.38
CA GLN A 42 -46.66 -23.59 40.24
C GLN A 42 -46.60 -23.25 41.74
N ALA A 43 -46.42 -21.96 42.09
CA ALA A 43 -46.48 -21.50 43.48
C ALA A 43 -47.91 -21.45 44.08
N LYS A 44 -48.97 -21.80 43.33
CA LYS A 44 -50.36 -21.80 43.81
C LYS A 44 -51.02 -23.19 43.88
N SER A 45 -50.39 -24.25 43.39
CA SER A 45 -50.91 -25.64 43.50
C SER A 45 -50.34 -26.42 44.69
N ASP A 46 -49.18 -26.03 45.22
CA ASP A 46 -48.43 -26.84 46.20
C ASP A 46 -48.93 -26.71 47.66
N ASN A 47 -49.95 -25.88 47.91
CA ASN A 47 -50.55 -25.71 49.24
C ASN A 47 -51.83 -26.54 49.48
N LYS A 48 -52.20 -27.47 48.59
CA LYS A 48 -53.42 -28.31 48.75
C LYS A 48 -53.21 -29.82 48.69
N ALA A 49 -51.97 -30.32 48.62
CA ALA A 49 -51.71 -31.77 48.57
C ALA A 49 -50.90 -32.30 49.78
N LYS A 50 -50.81 -31.55 50.90
CA LYS A 50 -50.11 -31.97 52.13
C LYS A 50 -51.04 -32.44 53.26
N LYS A 51 -52.29 -32.77 52.95
CA LYS A 51 -53.25 -33.40 53.86
C LYS A 51 -54.10 -34.39 53.08
N GLU A 52 -53.55 -35.56 52.82
CA GLU A 52 -54.27 -36.84 52.80
C GLU A 52 -53.29 -37.94 52.39
N ARG A 53 -53.38 -39.08 53.09
CA ARG A 53 -52.67 -40.35 52.86
C ARG A 53 -51.34 -40.53 53.60
N GLU A 54 -51.43 -40.45 54.93
CA GLU A 54 -50.92 -41.55 55.74
C GLU A 54 -51.90 -42.75 55.63
N SER A 55 -51.36 -43.97 55.78
CA SER A 55 -52.00 -45.31 55.76
C SER A 55 -52.07 -46.06 54.42
N ASN A 56 -51.01 -46.83 54.12
CA ASN A 56 -51.06 -48.31 54.11
C ASN A 56 -49.71 -48.92 53.68
N HIS A 57 -49.36 -50.05 54.31
CA HIS A 57 -48.25 -50.95 54.02
C HIS A 57 -47.95 -51.12 52.52
N ASP A 58 -46.69 -50.99 52.11
CA ASP A 58 -45.83 -52.15 51.84
C ASP A 58 -44.39 -51.66 51.61
N SER A 59 -43.39 -52.37 52.10
CA SER A 59 -41.98 -52.05 51.84
C SER A 59 -41.62 -52.42 50.39
N LYS A 60 -42.01 -51.59 49.43
CA LYS A 60 -41.39 -51.62 48.09
C LYS A 60 -39.97 -51.09 48.26
N GLN A 61 -39.01 -51.97 48.12
CA GLN A 61 -37.61 -51.61 47.94
C GLN A 61 -37.57 -50.62 46.76
N ASP A 62 -37.21 -49.36 47.02
CA ASP A 62 -37.07 -48.34 45.97
C ASP A 62 -36.04 -48.88 44.97
N LYS A 63 -36.50 -49.27 43.77
CA LYS A 63 -35.60 -49.69 42.71
C LYS A 63 -34.76 -48.49 42.29
N THR A 64 -33.45 -48.67 42.30
CA THR A 64 -32.49 -47.69 41.79
C THR A 64 -31.82 -48.24 40.55
N TYR A 65 -31.61 -47.37 39.57
CA TYR A 65 -30.90 -47.68 38.34
C TYR A 65 -29.61 -46.87 38.28
N THR A 66 -28.61 -47.43 37.59
CA THR A 66 -27.30 -46.80 37.40
C THR A 66 -27.27 -46.05 36.08
N VAL A 67 -26.91 -44.77 36.14
CA VAL A 67 -26.60 -43.96 34.97
C VAL A 67 -25.08 -43.83 34.90
N THR A 68 -24.49 -44.36 33.83
CA THR A 68 -23.04 -44.33 33.61
C THR A 68 -22.70 -43.25 32.59
N PHE A 69 -21.75 -42.37 32.91
CA PHE A 69 -21.23 -41.35 32.01
C PHE A 69 -19.91 -41.83 31.40
N ASP A 70 -19.93 -42.04 30.10
CA ASP A 70 -18.79 -42.48 29.30
C ASP A 70 -18.29 -41.31 28.45
N LEU A 71 -17.06 -40.85 28.71
CA LEU A 71 -16.47 -39.76 27.93
C LEU A 71 -16.25 -40.14 26.46
N ASN A 72 -16.40 -41.40 26.06
CA ASN A 72 -16.32 -41.84 24.67
C ASN A 72 -15.03 -41.36 23.96
N ASP A 73 -13.94 -41.20 24.73
CA ASP A 73 -12.65 -40.67 24.28
C ASP A 73 -11.63 -41.80 24.02
N GLY A 74 -12.08 -43.05 24.08
CA GLY A 74 -11.25 -44.25 23.87
C GLY A 74 -10.32 -44.57 25.05
N ILE A 75 -10.34 -43.77 26.12
CA ILE A 75 -9.53 -44.00 27.31
C ILE A 75 -10.35 -44.85 28.29
N PRO A 76 -9.83 -46.01 28.75
CA PRO A 76 -10.47 -46.80 29.81
C PRO A 76 -10.31 -46.07 31.16
N SER A 77 -11.05 -44.97 31.32
CA SER A 77 -11.09 -44.16 32.53
C SER A 77 -12.19 -44.65 33.48
N LYS A 78 -12.14 -44.20 34.73
CA LYS A 78 -13.18 -44.48 35.74
C LYS A 78 -14.44 -43.70 35.33
N LYS A 79 -15.40 -44.39 34.73
CA LYS A 79 -16.71 -43.82 34.36
C LYS A 79 -17.39 -43.25 35.60
N GLU A 80 -17.88 -42.02 35.48
CA GLU A 80 -18.71 -41.42 36.52
C GLU A 80 -20.07 -42.11 36.53
N MET A 81 -20.63 -42.36 37.71
CA MET A 81 -21.88 -43.09 37.87
C MET A 81 -22.78 -42.39 38.86
N GLN A 82 -24.06 -42.29 38.52
CA GLN A 82 -25.11 -41.83 39.42
C GLN A 82 -26.12 -42.96 39.68
N SER A 83 -26.58 -43.08 40.93
CA SER A 83 -27.67 -43.99 41.30
C SER A 83 -28.97 -43.20 41.41
N VAL A 84 -29.92 -43.50 40.52
CA VAL A 84 -31.16 -42.74 40.35
C VAL A 84 -32.35 -43.64 40.69
N LYS A 85 -33.28 -43.14 41.52
CA LYS A 85 -34.51 -43.88 41.83
C LYS A 85 -35.37 -44.02 40.58
N GLU A 86 -36.05 -45.16 40.43
CA GLU A 86 -37.00 -45.39 39.35
C GLU A 86 -38.03 -44.26 39.21
N GLY A 87 -38.14 -43.69 38.01
CA GLY A 87 -39.02 -42.56 37.70
C GLY A 87 -38.47 -41.18 38.03
N ASN A 88 -37.27 -41.08 38.63
CA ASN A 88 -36.58 -39.80 38.87
C ASN A 88 -35.64 -39.44 37.71
N TYR A 89 -35.11 -38.21 37.78
CA TYR A 89 -34.20 -37.63 36.80
C TYR A 89 -32.74 -37.75 37.23
N VAL A 90 -31.84 -37.69 36.24
CA VAL A 90 -30.39 -37.65 36.44
C VAL A 90 -29.99 -36.26 36.90
N GLU A 91 -29.07 -36.16 37.85
CA GLU A 91 -28.51 -34.86 38.25
C GLU A 91 -27.57 -34.36 37.16
N TYR A 92 -27.70 -33.08 36.82
CA TYR A 92 -26.85 -32.44 35.82
C TYR A 92 -25.39 -32.42 36.26
N LEU A 93 -24.48 -32.78 35.35
CA LEU A 93 -23.04 -32.67 35.53
C LEU A 93 -22.49 -31.46 34.79
N GLU A 94 -21.45 -30.83 35.34
CA GLU A 94 -20.69 -29.83 34.59
C GLU A 94 -20.16 -30.44 33.28
N PRO A 95 -20.24 -29.74 32.14
CA PRO A 95 -19.75 -30.25 30.86
C PRO A 95 -18.29 -30.68 30.96
N PRO A 96 -17.93 -31.89 30.50
CA PRO A 96 -16.55 -32.34 30.52
C PRO A 96 -15.69 -31.50 29.57
N TYR A 97 -14.41 -31.36 29.90
CA TYR A 97 -13.45 -30.63 29.09
C TYR A 97 -12.44 -31.60 28.46
N ARG A 98 -12.16 -31.38 27.17
CA ARG A 98 -11.14 -32.10 26.40
C ARG A 98 -10.43 -31.10 25.50
N ASP A 99 -9.10 -31.01 25.61
CA ASP A 99 -8.32 -30.07 24.80
C ASP A 99 -8.43 -30.41 23.30
N GLY A 100 -8.61 -29.39 22.45
CA GLY A 100 -8.83 -29.54 21.01
C GLY A 100 -10.25 -29.98 20.59
N TYR A 101 -11.14 -30.28 21.52
CA TYR A 101 -12.51 -30.74 21.23
C TYR A 101 -13.57 -29.87 21.91
N TYR A 102 -14.70 -29.70 21.23
CA TYR A 102 -15.91 -29.11 21.81
C TYR A 102 -16.86 -30.21 22.26
N PHE A 103 -17.26 -30.20 23.53
CA PHE A 103 -18.30 -31.09 24.04
C PHE A 103 -19.66 -30.61 23.56
N LEU A 104 -20.35 -31.43 22.76
CA LEU A 104 -21.68 -31.06 22.24
C LEU A 104 -22.78 -31.38 23.25
N ALA A 105 -22.99 -32.67 23.54
CA ALA A 105 -24.00 -33.15 24.47
C ALA A 105 -23.74 -34.62 24.87
N TRP A 106 -24.55 -35.10 25.81
CA TRP A 106 -24.63 -36.51 26.19
C TRP A 106 -25.67 -37.23 25.34
N TYR A 107 -25.37 -38.43 24.84
CA TYR A 107 -26.30 -39.25 24.04
C TYR A 107 -26.42 -40.66 24.61
N GLN A 108 -27.55 -41.33 24.38
CA GLN A 108 -27.74 -42.73 24.79
C GLN A 108 -27.10 -43.73 23.81
N GLU A 109 -26.68 -43.25 22.63
CA GLU A 109 -26.03 -44.02 21.59
C GLU A 109 -24.55 -43.65 21.53
N LYS A 110 -23.70 -44.65 21.30
CA LYS A 110 -22.25 -44.46 21.25
C LYS A 110 -21.77 -43.78 19.96
N GLU A 111 -22.44 -44.12 18.86
CA GLU A 111 -22.24 -43.53 17.53
C GLU A 111 -23.49 -42.73 17.20
N VAL A 112 -23.38 -41.40 17.24
CA VAL A 112 -24.52 -40.48 17.11
C VAL A 112 -24.71 -40.14 15.63
N GLN A 113 -25.91 -40.39 15.10
CA GLN A 113 -26.30 -40.04 13.72
C GLN A 113 -27.24 -38.83 13.64
N ASP A 114 -27.88 -38.51 14.77
CA ASP A 114 -28.81 -37.39 14.95
C ASP A 114 -28.31 -36.48 16.07
N PHE A 115 -27.67 -35.38 15.68
CA PHE A 115 -27.06 -34.43 16.60
C PHE A 115 -28.08 -33.56 17.34
N ASP A 116 -29.33 -33.50 16.88
CA ASP A 116 -30.37 -32.68 17.54
C ASP A 116 -30.99 -33.39 18.76
N ASN A 117 -30.81 -34.71 18.87
CA ASN A 117 -31.49 -35.54 19.86
C ASN A 117 -30.60 -35.92 21.06
N GLY A 118 -30.00 -34.91 21.68
CA GLY A 118 -29.23 -35.07 22.93
C GLY A 118 -30.11 -35.51 24.11
N PHE A 119 -29.49 -36.15 25.11
CA PHE A 119 -30.17 -36.57 26.34
C PHE A 119 -30.65 -35.36 27.15
N SER A 120 -31.95 -35.32 27.43
CA SER A 120 -32.57 -34.29 28.29
C SER A 120 -32.56 -34.74 29.76
N PHE A 121 -31.81 -34.02 30.59
CA PHE A 121 -31.67 -34.29 32.03
C PHE A 121 -32.97 -34.02 32.82
N ASP A 122 -33.80 -33.09 32.37
CA ASP A 122 -35.05 -32.67 33.02
C ASP A 122 -36.31 -33.24 32.37
N GLY A 123 -36.19 -33.82 31.18
CA GLY A 123 -37.29 -34.42 30.42
C GLY A 123 -37.28 -35.95 30.37
N THR A 124 -36.21 -36.62 30.82
CA THR A 124 -36.05 -38.07 30.69
C THR A 124 -36.00 -38.79 32.05
N PRO A 125 -37.12 -39.35 32.55
CA PRO A 125 -37.10 -40.15 33.78
C PRO A 125 -36.42 -41.51 33.58
N ILE A 126 -35.71 -41.98 34.61
CA ILE A 126 -34.91 -43.21 34.55
C ILE A 126 -35.73 -44.43 35.00
N HIS A 127 -35.84 -45.42 34.11
CA HIS A 127 -36.57 -46.68 34.34
C HIS A 127 -35.73 -47.94 34.12
N LYS A 128 -34.44 -47.78 33.81
CA LYS A 128 -33.48 -48.86 33.59
C LYS A 128 -32.07 -48.29 33.71
N ASP A 129 -31.08 -49.19 33.83
CA ASP A 129 -29.68 -48.79 33.70
C ASP A 129 -29.43 -48.25 32.29
N ILE A 130 -28.71 -47.13 32.20
CA ILE A 130 -28.34 -46.49 30.94
C ILE A 130 -26.88 -46.06 30.96
N THR A 131 -26.29 -45.91 29.77
CA THR A 131 -25.00 -45.25 29.58
C THR A 131 -25.22 -44.02 28.71
N LEU A 132 -24.66 -42.90 29.14
CA LEU A 132 -24.61 -41.65 28.39
C LEU A 132 -23.19 -41.48 27.85
N TYR A 133 -23.07 -41.32 26.53
CA TYR A 133 -21.81 -41.13 25.81
C TYR A 133 -21.64 -39.65 25.49
N ALA A 134 -20.47 -39.10 25.79
CA ALA A 134 -20.12 -37.75 25.37
C ALA A 134 -19.86 -37.71 23.87
N LEU A 135 -20.40 -36.69 23.19
CA LEU A 135 -20.06 -36.39 21.81
C LEU A 135 -19.09 -35.21 21.75
N TRP A 136 -18.00 -35.40 21.00
CA TRP A 136 -16.90 -34.44 20.85
C TRP A 136 -16.77 -34.01 19.39
N LEU A 137 -16.72 -32.70 19.15
CA LEU A 137 -16.42 -32.13 17.84
C LEU A 137 -14.96 -31.71 17.80
N ASP A 138 -14.21 -32.18 16.81
CA ASP A 138 -12.83 -31.75 16.60
C ASP A 138 -12.81 -30.29 16.14
N THR A 139 -12.00 -29.48 16.80
CA THR A 139 -11.89 -28.04 16.49
C THR A 139 -10.52 -27.65 15.98
N THR A 140 -9.69 -28.64 15.64
CA THR A 140 -8.27 -28.44 15.35
C THR A 140 -7.79 -29.12 14.07
N HIS A 141 -8.46 -30.18 13.64
CA HIS A 141 -8.14 -30.89 12.41
C HIS A 141 -9.06 -30.48 11.27
N ASP A 142 -8.47 -30.44 10.08
CA ASP A 142 -9.06 -30.23 8.76
C ASP A 142 -8.33 -31.24 7.85
N SER A 143 -8.94 -32.41 7.73
CA SER A 143 -8.28 -33.62 7.26
C SER A 143 -8.08 -33.65 5.75
N ASP A 144 -8.90 -32.95 4.97
CA ASP A 144 -8.73 -32.78 3.52
C ASP A 144 -8.26 -31.39 3.09
N SER A 145 -8.15 -30.46 4.04
CA SER A 145 -7.60 -29.11 3.85
C SER A 145 -8.46 -28.22 2.94
N ASP A 146 -9.77 -28.38 2.96
CA ASP A 146 -10.72 -27.53 2.25
C ASP A 146 -11.09 -26.24 3.04
N GLY A 147 -10.67 -26.15 4.31
CA GLY A 147 -10.90 -25.02 5.20
C GLY A 147 -12.10 -25.18 6.15
N LEU A 148 -12.82 -26.30 6.08
CA LEU A 148 -13.82 -26.74 7.04
C LEU A 148 -13.18 -27.73 8.02
N LEU A 149 -13.44 -27.58 9.32
CA LEU A 149 -12.84 -28.47 10.32
C LEU A 149 -13.63 -29.79 10.41
N ASP A 150 -12.97 -30.92 10.66
CA ASP A 150 -13.58 -32.27 10.74
C ASP A 150 -14.81 -32.31 11.67
N GLY A 151 -14.80 -31.54 12.77
CA GLY A 151 -15.93 -31.45 13.70
C GLY A 151 -17.13 -30.67 13.14
N HIS A 152 -16.91 -29.68 12.26
CA HIS A 152 -17.99 -29.00 11.53
C HIS A 152 -18.54 -29.89 10.41
N GLU A 153 -17.66 -30.60 9.70
CA GLU A 153 -18.05 -31.58 8.68
C GLU A 153 -18.92 -32.69 9.26
N MET A 154 -18.61 -33.14 10.48
CA MET A 154 -19.47 -34.08 11.21
C MET A 154 -20.90 -33.54 11.40
N ILE A 155 -21.07 -32.24 11.67
CA ILE A 155 -22.38 -31.61 11.81
C ILE A 155 -23.09 -31.52 10.46
N LEU A 156 -22.36 -31.14 9.41
CA LEU A 156 -22.87 -31.01 8.03
C LEU A 156 -23.07 -32.37 7.35
N LYS A 157 -22.54 -33.45 7.93
CA LYS A 157 -22.55 -34.83 7.44
C LYS A 157 -21.76 -35.00 6.13
N THR A 158 -20.79 -34.12 5.90
CA THR A 158 -19.83 -34.22 4.80
C THR A 158 -18.73 -35.24 5.12
N ASP A 159 -17.91 -35.60 4.13
CA ASP A 159 -16.83 -36.57 4.27
C ASP A 159 -15.51 -35.83 4.57
N PRO A 160 -14.96 -35.89 5.80
CA PRO A 160 -13.76 -35.12 6.23
C PRO A 160 -12.46 -35.49 5.52
N HIS A 161 -12.53 -36.36 4.53
CA HIS A 161 -11.40 -36.78 3.70
C HIS A 161 -11.62 -36.44 2.22
N LYS A 162 -12.64 -35.65 1.90
CA LYS A 162 -12.99 -35.19 0.56
C LYS A 162 -13.39 -33.73 0.61
N THR A 163 -12.55 -32.91 -0.01
CA THR A 163 -12.78 -31.48 -0.09
C THR A 163 -14.11 -31.09 -0.73
N ASP A 164 -14.73 -31.97 -1.52
CA ASP A 164 -15.99 -31.75 -2.24
C ASP A 164 -16.78 -33.07 -2.12
N THR A 165 -17.76 -33.08 -1.20
CA THR A 165 -18.46 -34.31 -0.82
C THR A 165 -19.41 -34.81 -1.91
N ASP A 166 -20.10 -33.90 -2.59
CA ASP A 166 -21.11 -34.24 -3.60
C ASP A 166 -20.60 -34.19 -5.05
N GLY A 167 -19.39 -33.66 -5.26
CA GLY A 167 -18.64 -33.71 -6.51
C GLY A 167 -19.08 -32.69 -7.55
N ASP A 168 -19.64 -31.54 -7.14
CA ASP A 168 -20.15 -30.52 -8.05
C ASP A 168 -19.08 -29.50 -8.51
N GLY A 169 -17.94 -29.43 -7.81
CA GLY A 169 -16.82 -28.54 -8.09
C GLY A 169 -16.58 -27.41 -7.09
N LEU A 170 -17.50 -27.18 -6.16
CA LEU A 170 -17.29 -26.34 -4.96
C LEU A 170 -16.81 -27.22 -3.80
N THR A 171 -16.02 -26.66 -2.89
CA THR A 171 -15.66 -27.40 -1.67
C THR A 171 -16.77 -27.31 -0.62
N ASP A 172 -16.81 -28.25 0.32
CA ASP A 172 -17.81 -28.24 1.41
C ASP A 172 -17.76 -26.92 2.20
N SER A 173 -16.54 -26.41 2.43
CA SER A 173 -16.28 -25.08 2.99
C SER A 173 -16.81 -23.94 2.13
N GLU A 174 -16.67 -24.01 0.81
CA GLU A 174 -17.11 -22.96 -0.12
C GLU A 174 -18.63 -22.87 -0.17
N GLU A 175 -19.29 -24.02 -0.19
CA GLU A 175 -20.73 -24.12 -0.15
C GLU A 175 -21.31 -23.59 1.16
N HIS A 176 -20.69 -23.98 2.28
CA HIS A 176 -21.09 -23.54 3.60
C HIS A 176 -20.91 -22.03 3.81
N ASN A 177 -19.78 -21.47 3.37
CA ASN A 177 -19.37 -20.12 3.73
C ASN A 177 -19.74 -19.04 2.70
N PHE A 178 -19.85 -19.38 1.40
CA PHE A 178 -19.99 -18.39 0.32
C PHE A 178 -21.29 -18.51 -0.46
N THR A 179 -21.69 -19.71 -0.91
CA THR A 179 -22.87 -19.88 -1.79
C THR A 179 -24.15 -20.20 -1.02
N THR A 180 -24.04 -20.69 0.22
CA THR A 180 -25.16 -21.20 1.04
C THR A 180 -25.92 -22.36 0.36
N THR A 181 -25.21 -23.18 -0.41
CA THR A 181 -25.71 -24.43 -1.00
C THR A 181 -25.54 -25.60 -0.01
N ASP A 182 -26.13 -26.74 -0.33
CA ASP A 182 -26.09 -27.95 0.50
C ASP A 182 -24.96 -28.87 0.03
N PRO A 183 -23.86 -29.05 0.79
CA PRO A 183 -22.67 -29.79 0.34
C PRO A 183 -22.85 -31.29 0.17
N LEU A 184 -24.08 -31.78 0.33
CA LEU A 184 -24.47 -33.16 0.09
C LEU A 184 -25.30 -33.31 -1.19
N LYS A 185 -25.51 -32.22 -1.93
CA LYS A 185 -26.36 -32.17 -3.11
C LYS A 185 -25.70 -31.36 -4.21
N THR A 186 -25.27 -32.09 -5.23
CA THR A 186 -24.79 -31.50 -6.49
C THR A 186 -25.75 -30.46 -7.09
N HIS A 187 -27.04 -30.51 -6.74
CA HIS A 187 -28.08 -29.60 -7.22
C HIS A 187 -28.98 -29.15 -6.05
N THR A 188 -28.68 -28.01 -5.41
CA THR A 188 -29.48 -27.51 -4.28
C THR A 188 -30.76 -26.83 -4.75
N TYR A 189 -30.65 -25.95 -5.76
CA TYR A 189 -31.76 -25.08 -6.18
C TYR A 189 -32.40 -25.50 -7.50
N LEU A 190 -31.63 -26.05 -8.44
CA LEU A 190 -32.09 -26.40 -9.79
C LEU A 190 -31.63 -27.81 -10.18
N ASP A 191 -32.57 -28.73 -10.40
CA ASP A 191 -32.33 -30.17 -10.61
C ASP A 191 -31.35 -30.53 -11.76
N ASP A 192 -31.08 -29.63 -12.71
CA ASP A 192 -30.27 -29.88 -13.92
C ASP A 192 -28.99 -29.00 -14.01
N THR A 193 -28.70 -28.15 -13.02
CA THR A 193 -27.49 -27.31 -13.00
C THR A 193 -26.75 -27.49 -11.68
N ALA A 194 -25.48 -27.89 -11.75
CA ALA A 194 -24.62 -28.03 -10.58
C ALA A 194 -24.49 -26.70 -9.82
N ASP A 195 -24.38 -26.72 -8.49
CA ASP A 195 -24.33 -25.50 -7.69
C ASP A 195 -23.09 -24.64 -8.03
N ALA A 196 -21.97 -25.26 -8.39
CA ALA A 196 -20.78 -24.60 -8.95
C ALA A 196 -21.05 -23.77 -10.23
N GLU A 197 -22.02 -24.20 -11.05
CA GLU A 197 -22.36 -23.61 -12.36
C GLU A 197 -23.57 -22.66 -12.28
N LEU A 198 -24.16 -22.47 -11.11
CA LEU A 198 -25.21 -21.49 -10.89
C LEU A 198 -24.65 -20.06 -10.92
N ASP A 199 -25.49 -19.11 -11.35
CA ASP A 199 -25.27 -17.66 -11.27
C ASP A 199 -26.38 -17.13 -10.36
N ILE A 200 -26.14 -17.16 -9.04
CA ILE A 200 -27.19 -16.96 -8.02
C ILE A 200 -27.69 -15.51 -8.03
N ASP A 201 -26.81 -14.55 -8.25
CA ASP A 201 -27.16 -13.13 -8.23
C ASP A 201 -27.47 -12.53 -9.63
N GLY A 202 -27.19 -13.27 -10.69
CA GLY A 202 -27.53 -12.93 -12.06
C GLY A 202 -26.59 -11.89 -12.69
N ASP A 203 -25.38 -11.72 -12.17
CA ASP A 203 -24.41 -10.76 -12.68
C ASP A 203 -23.67 -11.27 -13.95
N GLY A 204 -23.76 -12.58 -14.20
CA GLY A 204 -23.21 -13.27 -15.35
C GLY A 204 -21.84 -13.94 -15.12
N LEU A 205 -21.44 -14.15 -13.88
CA LEU A 205 -20.43 -15.13 -13.43
C LEU A 205 -21.10 -16.33 -12.77
N THR A 206 -20.44 -17.48 -12.81
CA THR A 206 -20.87 -18.65 -12.00
C THR A 206 -20.34 -18.56 -10.57
N ASN A 207 -21.01 -19.22 -9.63
CA ASN A 207 -20.58 -19.32 -8.23
C ASN A 207 -19.11 -19.74 -8.12
N LEU A 208 -18.69 -20.75 -8.90
CA LEU A 208 -17.29 -21.18 -8.93
C LEU A 208 -16.37 -20.07 -9.44
N GLU A 209 -16.75 -19.34 -10.49
CA GLU A 209 -15.95 -18.21 -10.98
C GLU A 209 -15.81 -17.09 -9.95
N GLU A 210 -16.87 -16.78 -9.21
CA GLU A 210 -16.91 -15.74 -8.18
C GLU A 210 -16.06 -16.12 -6.97
N VAL A 211 -16.23 -17.35 -6.44
CA VAL A 211 -15.39 -17.88 -5.35
C VAL A 211 -13.91 -17.83 -5.74
N ARG A 212 -13.57 -18.18 -6.99
CA ARG A 212 -12.19 -18.14 -7.49
C ARG A 212 -11.69 -16.71 -7.77
N PHE A 213 -12.59 -15.78 -8.11
CA PHE A 213 -12.28 -14.35 -8.24
C PHE A 213 -12.14 -13.66 -6.87
N GLY A 214 -12.69 -14.26 -5.81
CA GLY A 214 -12.73 -13.69 -4.46
C GLY A 214 -13.87 -12.69 -4.27
N SER A 215 -14.91 -12.77 -5.12
CA SER A 215 -16.11 -11.96 -5.05
C SER A 215 -17.22 -12.71 -4.28
N ASN A 216 -18.46 -12.18 -4.25
CA ASN A 216 -19.52 -12.74 -3.43
C ASN A 216 -20.62 -13.38 -4.29
N PRO A 217 -20.76 -14.72 -4.29
CA PRO A 217 -21.74 -15.41 -5.14
C PRO A 217 -23.22 -15.05 -4.93
N ILE A 218 -23.55 -14.31 -3.89
CA ILE A 218 -24.92 -13.94 -3.52
C ILE A 218 -25.19 -12.45 -3.81
N PHE A 219 -24.16 -11.64 -4.04
CA PHE A 219 -24.26 -10.20 -4.14
C PHE A 219 -23.39 -9.63 -5.27
N GLY A 220 -24.00 -9.44 -6.43
CA GLY A 220 -23.24 -9.08 -7.62
C GLY A 220 -22.61 -7.70 -7.64
N ASP A 221 -22.86 -6.81 -6.68
CA ASP A 221 -22.11 -5.56 -6.47
C ASP A 221 -21.89 -5.44 -4.96
N TYR A 222 -21.03 -6.33 -4.43
CA TYR A 222 -20.89 -6.53 -2.99
C TYR A 222 -20.40 -5.26 -2.27
N ASP A 223 -19.46 -4.56 -2.89
CA ASP A 223 -18.92 -3.34 -2.32
C ASP A 223 -19.73 -2.08 -2.64
N GLU A 224 -20.77 -2.12 -3.48
CA GLU A 224 -21.66 -1.01 -3.84
C GLU A 224 -20.90 0.18 -4.46
N ASP A 225 -20.14 -0.08 -5.51
CA ASP A 225 -19.38 0.94 -6.25
C ASP A 225 -19.88 1.20 -7.68
N TYR A 226 -20.96 0.51 -8.06
CA TYR A 226 -21.64 0.52 -9.36
C TYR A 226 -20.99 -0.36 -10.44
N PHE A 227 -19.95 -1.13 -10.11
CA PHE A 227 -19.57 -2.31 -10.87
C PHE A 227 -20.14 -3.56 -10.26
N ASN A 228 -20.55 -4.49 -11.13
CA ASN A 228 -20.79 -5.84 -10.70
C ASN A 228 -19.52 -6.72 -10.79
N ASP A 229 -19.48 -7.84 -10.08
CA ASP A 229 -18.31 -8.72 -9.98
C ASP A 229 -17.74 -9.09 -11.37
N LYS A 230 -18.63 -9.32 -12.35
CA LYS A 230 -18.25 -9.51 -13.76
C LYS A 230 -17.53 -8.31 -14.36
N GLN A 231 -18.08 -7.10 -14.21
CA GLN A 231 -17.45 -5.86 -14.68
C GLN A 231 -16.10 -5.65 -14.00
N GLU A 232 -16.00 -5.97 -12.72
CA GLU A 232 -14.74 -5.85 -12.00
C GLU A 232 -13.68 -6.81 -12.51
N LYS A 233 -14.05 -8.06 -12.77
CA LYS A 233 -13.18 -9.04 -13.43
C LYS A 233 -12.73 -8.56 -14.81
N GLU A 234 -13.62 -7.96 -15.60
CA GLU A 234 -13.31 -7.40 -16.93
C GLU A 234 -12.37 -6.18 -16.87
N HIS A 235 -12.52 -5.32 -15.85
CA HIS A 235 -11.75 -4.10 -15.67
C HIS A 235 -10.51 -4.26 -14.80
N GLY A 236 -10.35 -5.42 -14.15
CA GLY A 236 -9.24 -5.74 -13.26
C GLY A 236 -9.26 -4.92 -11.98
N THR A 237 -10.45 -4.76 -11.40
CA THR A 237 -10.71 -4.11 -10.10
C THR A 237 -10.99 -5.14 -9.01
N ASN A 238 -11.18 -4.69 -7.77
CA ASN A 238 -11.33 -5.56 -6.61
C ASN A 238 -12.79 -5.55 -6.08
N PRO A 239 -13.50 -6.69 -6.09
CA PRO A 239 -14.92 -6.81 -5.70
C PRO A 239 -15.26 -6.49 -4.26
N ASN A 240 -14.24 -6.25 -3.45
CA ASN A 240 -14.39 -5.88 -2.05
C ASN A 240 -13.85 -4.47 -1.75
N ASN A 241 -13.54 -3.67 -2.77
CA ASN A 241 -12.97 -2.34 -2.61
C ASN A 241 -13.41 -1.33 -3.69
N LYS A 242 -14.34 -0.45 -3.26
CA LYS A 242 -15.03 0.57 -4.07
C LYS A 242 -14.17 1.56 -4.85
N ASP A 243 -12.86 1.57 -4.68
CA ASP A 243 -11.88 2.51 -5.22
C ASP A 243 -10.54 1.76 -5.29
N THR A 244 -10.38 0.94 -6.33
CA THR A 244 -9.28 -0.02 -6.47
C THR A 244 -7.93 0.68 -6.44
N ASP A 245 -7.81 1.82 -7.10
CA ASP A 245 -6.53 2.53 -7.27
C ASP A 245 -6.28 3.67 -6.27
N ASN A 246 -7.27 3.94 -5.41
CA ASN A 246 -7.23 4.94 -4.35
C ASN A 246 -6.97 6.38 -4.88
N ASP A 247 -7.54 6.73 -6.03
CA ASP A 247 -7.56 8.10 -6.56
C ASP A 247 -8.73 8.94 -6.00
N GLY A 248 -9.73 8.27 -5.41
CA GLY A 248 -10.91 8.85 -4.81
C GLY A 248 -12.12 8.98 -5.75
N LEU A 249 -12.09 8.37 -6.93
CA LEU A 249 -13.23 7.96 -7.73
C LEU A 249 -13.57 6.50 -7.38
N LYS A 250 -14.85 6.13 -7.50
CA LYS A 250 -15.21 4.72 -7.43
C LYS A 250 -15.00 4.04 -8.77
N ASP A 251 -14.75 2.73 -8.80
CA ASP A 251 -14.43 2.04 -10.05
C ASP A 251 -15.57 2.17 -11.06
N GLY A 252 -16.82 2.00 -10.61
CA GLY A 252 -18.01 2.22 -11.42
C GLY A 252 -18.24 3.69 -11.85
N GLN A 253 -17.67 4.69 -11.19
CA GLN A 253 -17.77 6.10 -11.59
C GLN A 253 -16.85 6.45 -12.77
N GLU A 254 -15.82 5.65 -12.99
CA GLU A 254 -14.83 5.85 -14.05
C GLU A 254 -15.33 5.31 -15.40
N ILE A 255 -16.50 4.67 -15.41
CA ILE A 255 -17.26 4.34 -16.61
C ILE A 255 -18.55 5.15 -16.66
N ILE A 256 -18.64 6.06 -17.64
CA ILE A 256 -19.79 6.95 -17.75
C ILE A 256 -20.78 6.40 -18.78
N GLN A 257 -22.01 6.15 -18.34
CA GLN A 257 -23.13 5.87 -19.23
C GLN A 257 -23.46 7.10 -20.10
N ARG A 258 -23.57 6.91 -21.41
CA ARG A 258 -23.98 7.94 -22.37
C ARG A 258 -25.09 7.43 -23.27
N THR A 259 -25.90 8.36 -23.76
CA THR A 259 -26.95 8.09 -24.74
C THR A 259 -26.65 8.85 -26.02
N ASP A 260 -26.67 8.16 -27.16
CA ASP A 260 -26.47 8.81 -28.45
C ASP A 260 -27.74 9.52 -28.95
N LYS A 261 -27.63 10.22 -30.09
CA LYS A 261 -28.76 10.94 -30.70
C LYS A 261 -29.92 10.04 -31.16
N LYS A 262 -29.70 8.73 -31.24
CA LYS A 262 -30.70 7.72 -31.61
C LYS A 262 -31.31 7.04 -30.38
N GLY A 263 -30.96 7.46 -29.17
CA GLY A 263 -31.45 6.87 -27.93
C GLY A 263 -30.69 5.60 -27.51
N ARG A 264 -29.59 5.23 -28.18
CA ARG A 264 -28.80 4.06 -27.80
C ARG A 264 -27.92 4.40 -26.61
N VAL A 265 -28.03 3.60 -25.55
CA VAL A 265 -27.16 3.68 -24.37
C VAL A 265 -25.85 2.95 -24.65
N PHE A 266 -24.73 3.57 -24.32
CA PHE A 266 -23.38 2.98 -24.38
C PHE A 266 -22.54 3.51 -23.24
N PHE A 267 -21.58 2.71 -22.77
CA PHE A 267 -20.65 3.11 -21.72
C PHE A 267 -19.38 3.66 -22.33
N LYS A 268 -18.81 4.69 -21.71
CA LYS A 268 -17.54 5.29 -22.13
C LYS A 268 -16.60 5.35 -20.94
N LEU A 269 -15.40 4.79 -21.12
CA LEU A 269 -14.28 4.96 -20.22
C LEU A 269 -13.97 6.46 -20.01
N HIS A 270 -13.99 6.90 -18.75
CA HIS A 270 -13.57 8.22 -18.31
C HIS A 270 -12.10 8.24 -17.91
N SER A 271 -11.70 7.22 -17.14
CA SER A 271 -10.37 6.84 -16.63
C SER A 271 -10.34 5.31 -16.45
N TYR A 272 -9.17 4.72 -16.25
CA TYR A 272 -8.97 3.31 -15.95
C TYR A 272 -9.08 3.10 -14.42
N PRO A 273 -10.07 2.33 -13.94
CA PRO A 273 -10.36 2.23 -12.51
C PRO A 273 -9.31 1.52 -11.64
N ASN A 274 -8.31 0.94 -12.28
CA ASN A 274 -7.17 0.33 -11.61
C ASN A 274 -5.88 1.15 -11.75
N LYS A 275 -5.98 2.43 -12.12
CA LYS A 275 -4.83 3.33 -12.32
C LYS A 275 -5.14 4.76 -11.91
N ARG A 276 -4.52 5.14 -10.80
CA ARG A 276 -4.58 6.49 -10.21
C ARG A 276 -4.27 7.66 -11.15
N ASP A 277 -3.53 7.40 -12.23
CA ASP A 277 -3.17 8.34 -13.31
C ASP A 277 -3.17 7.52 -14.61
N SER A 278 -4.30 7.57 -15.30
CA SER A 278 -4.64 6.69 -16.40
C SER A 278 -3.78 6.88 -17.64
N ASP A 279 -3.32 8.10 -17.88
CA ASP A 279 -2.53 8.45 -19.05
C ASP A 279 -1.05 8.71 -18.75
N GLY A 280 -0.68 8.73 -17.46
CA GLY A 280 0.68 8.81 -16.97
C GLY A 280 1.31 10.18 -17.16
N ASP A 281 0.51 11.25 -17.23
CA ASP A 281 1.01 12.62 -17.38
C ASP A 281 1.37 13.31 -16.04
N GLY A 282 1.06 12.65 -14.92
CA GLY A 282 1.36 13.09 -13.56
C GLY A 282 0.23 13.85 -12.87
N ILE A 283 -0.96 13.91 -13.47
CA ILE A 283 -2.19 14.41 -12.86
C ILE A 283 -3.09 13.20 -12.55
N GLU A 284 -3.53 13.06 -11.29
CA GLU A 284 -4.45 11.97 -10.92
C GLU A 284 -5.82 12.18 -11.59
N ASP A 285 -6.49 11.10 -11.94
CA ASP A 285 -7.67 11.12 -12.83
C ASP A 285 -8.80 11.98 -12.27
N LYS A 286 -9.08 11.88 -10.96
CA LYS A 286 -10.00 12.77 -10.25
C LYS A 286 -9.75 14.27 -10.45
N GLN A 287 -8.52 14.68 -10.77
CA GLN A 287 -8.15 16.08 -11.02
C GLN A 287 -7.80 16.38 -12.48
N ASP A 288 -7.74 15.37 -13.34
CA ASP A 288 -7.46 15.56 -14.75
C ASP A 288 -8.74 15.84 -15.55
N GLU A 289 -8.71 16.91 -16.34
CA GLU A 289 -9.79 17.22 -17.27
C GLU A 289 -9.85 16.22 -18.44
N LYS A 290 -8.75 15.50 -18.71
CA LYS A 290 -8.63 14.54 -19.81
C LYS A 290 -7.86 13.26 -19.41
N PRO A 291 -8.37 12.45 -18.48
CA PRO A 291 -7.64 11.31 -17.87
C PRO A 291 -7.10 10.24 -18.82
N LEU A 292 -7.55 10.21 -20.08
CA LEU A 292 -7.13 9.24 -21.09
C LEU A 292 -6.23 9.84 -22.17
N ILE A 293 -5.85 11.11 -22.07
CA ILE A 293 -5.12 11.83 -23.11
C ILE A 293 -3.98 12.60 -22.45
N PRO A 294 -2.74 12.05 -22.48
CA PRO A 294 -1.63 12.64 -21.75
C PRO A 294 -1.50 14.10 -22.15
N GLN A 295 -1.63 15.01 -21.18
CA GLN A 295 -1.35 16.42 -21.41
C GLN A 295 0.17 16.57 -21.49
N ARG A 296 0.73 16.16 -22.63
CA ARG A 296 2.12 16.41 -22.96
C ARG A 296 2.31 17.92 -23.04
N TYR A 297 2.82 18.49 -21.96
CA TYR A 297 3.36 19.84 -21.95
C TYR A 297 4.60 19.84 -22.86
N THR A 298 4.41 19.91 -24.17
CA THR A 298 5.51 19.93 -25.13
C THR A 298 6.40 21.13 -24.82
N ILE A 299 7.63 20.87 -24.39
CA ILE A 299 8.59 21.93 -24.07
C ILE A 299 9.28 22.32 -25.37
N ASP A 300 8.83 23.42 -25.95
CA ASP A 300 9.40 24.01 -27.15
C ASP A 300 10.86 24.41 -26.91
N TYR A 301 11.10 25.18 -25.87
CA TYR A 301 12.42 25.53 -25.34
C TYR A 301 12.35 25.74 -23.84
N LEU A 302 13.34 25.23 -23.12
CA LEU A 302 13.49 25.54 -21.70
C LEU A 302 13.67 27.04 -21.51
N GLY A 303 12.79 27.61 -20.68
CA GLY A 303 12.76 29.05 -20.39
C GLY A 303 11.92 29.88 -21.35
N SER A 304 11.32 29.29 -22.39
CA SER A 304 10.37 30.01 -23.25
C SER A 304 9.21 30.56 -22.43
N SER A 305 8.56 31.62 -22.92
CA SER A 305 7.38 32.17 -22.25
C SER A 305 6.27 31.13 -22.09
N LYS A 306 6.09 30.23 -23.08
CA LYS A 306 5.11 29.14 -23.02
C LYS A 306 5.47 28.15 -21.90
N HIS A 307 6.72 27.72 -21.86
CA HIS A 307 7.24 26.81 -20.84
C HIS A 307 7.09 27.41 -19.44
N LEU A 308 7.57 28.64 -19.21
CA LEU A 308 7.51 29.26 -17.88
C LEU A 308 6.08 29.55 -17.41
N LYS A 309 5.15 29.82 -18.34
CA LYS A 309 3.73 29.93 -18.00
C LYS A 309 3.14 28.60 -17.52
N SER A 310 3.45 27.49 -18.21
CA SER A 310 3.05 26.14 -17.78
C SER A 310 3.62 25.76 -16.42
N VAL A 311 4.88 26.13 -16.12
CA VAL A 311 5.48 25.92 -14.80
C VAL A 311 4.66 26.60 -13.70
N GLU A 312 4.22 27.84 -13.92
CA GLU A 312 3.39 28.56 -12.95
C GLU A 312 1.99 27.96 -12.81
N GLU A 313 1.38 27.54 -13.91
CA GLU A 313 0.06 26.89 -13.91
C GLU A 313 0.09 25.59 -13.07
N ARG A 314 1.08 24.71 -13.32
CA ARG A 314 1.30 23.47 -12.54
C ARG A 314 1.64 23.74 -11.08
N LEU A 315 2.48 24.75 -10.81
CA LEU A 315 2.79 25.14 -9.44
C LEU A 315 1.54 25.63 -8.71
N ASN A 316 0.69 26.43 -9.35
CA ASN A 316 -0.55 26.94 -8.77
C ASN A 316 -1.57 25.82 -8.51
N GLN A 317 -1.69 24.83 -9.40
CA GLN A 317 -2.50 23.63 -9.17
C GLN A 317 -2.00 22.87 -7.93
N LYS A 318 -0.68 22.64 -7.83
CA LYS A 318 -0.07 21.97 -6.67
C LYS A 318 -0.30 22.75 -5.37
N ILE A 319 -0.24 24.07 -5.41
CA ILE A 319 -0.57 24.95 -4.27
C ILE A 319 -2.04 24.78 -3.87
N LYS A 320 -2.99 24.81 -4.82
CA LYS A 320 -4.42 24.65 -4.53
C LYS A 320 -4.71 23.32 -3.84
N LYS A 321 -4.17 22.21 -4.35
CA LYS A 321 -4.31 20.85 -3.78
C LYS A 321 -3.81 20.75 -2.34
N ASN A 322 -2.79 21.54 -1.97
CA ASN A 322 -2.12 21.45 -0.67
C ASN A 322 -2.35 22.69 0.24
N SER A 323 -3.33 23.54 -0.08
CA SER A 323 -3.47 24.86 0.54
C SER A 323 -3.93 24.84 2.01
N SER A 324 -4.62 23.78 2.42
CA SER A 324 -5.17 23.59 3.79
C SER A 324 -4.15 23.06 4.81
N SER A 325 -2.98 22.57 4.39
CA SER A 325 -2.09 21.75 5.23
C SER A 325 -0.79 22.44 5.68
N LEU A 326 -0.59 23.74 5.40
CA LEU A 326 0.69 24.43 5.66
C LEU A 326 0.52 25.74 6.45
N SER A 327 1.49 26.07 7.31
CA SER A 327 1.60 27.41 7.92
C SER A 327 2.23 28.43 6.95
N ASN A 328 2.05 29.73 7.19
CA ASN A 328 2.49 30.78 6.25
C ASN A 328 4.02 30.79 5.96
N GLY A 329 4.87 30.43 6.93
CA GLY A 329 6.32 30.33 6.73
C GLY A 329 6.73 29.09 5.94
N GLU A 330 6.12 27.94 6.24
CA GLU A 330 6.35 26.67 5.54
C GLU A 330 5.88 26.72 4.09
N LYS A 331 4.81 27.49 3.81
CA LYS A 331 4.31 27.72 2.45
C LYS A 331 5.39 28.28 1.53
N VAL A 332 6.18 29.26 1.97
CA VAL A 332 7.15 29.93 1.09
C VAL A 332 8.26 28.97 0.67
N SER A 333 8.91 28.30 1.62
CA SER A 333 9.98 27.33 1.35
C SER A 333 9.48 26.16 0.50
N THR A 334 8.31 25.61 0.84
CA THR A 334 7.72 24.46 0.14
C THR A 334 7.37 24.80 -1.31
N ILE A 335 6.80 25.98 -1.56
CA ILE A 335 6.54 26.45 -2.93
C ILE A 335 7.85 26.62 -3.71
N GLY A 336 8.91 27.12 -3.08
CA GLY A 336 10.24 27.19 -3.68
C GLY A 336 10.78 25.81 -4.07
N ARG A 337 10.62 24.80 -3.20
CA ARG A 337 11.01 23.42 -3.49
C ARG A 337 10.24 22.85 -4.69
N TRP A 338 8.91 22.97 -4.69
CA TRP A 338 8.08 22.48 -5.81
C TRP A 338 8.41 23.15 -7.14
N GLY A 339 8.60 24.48 -7.17
CA GLY A 339 8.98 25.18 -8.38
C GLY A 339 10.37 24.76 -8.91
N THR A 340 11.29 24.45 -8.00
CA THR A 340 12.61 23.92 -8.35
C THR A 340 12.50 22.52 -8.96
N GLU A 341 11.72 21.64 -8.33
CA GLU A 341 11.46 20.27 -8.80
C GLU A 341 10.79 20.24 -10.18
N ILE A 342 9.77 21.08 -10.40
CA ILE A 342 9.08 21.19 -11.69
C ILE A 342 10.09 21.50 -12.81
N LEU A 343 10.93 22.52 -12.63
CA LEU A 343 11.92 22.90 -13.64
C LEU A 343 12.97 21.79 -13.89
N MET A 344 13.43 21.11 -12.83
CA MET A 344 14.36 19.97 -13.00
C MET A 344 13.73 18.84 -13.80
N ASN A 345 12.49 18.48 -13.49
CA ASN A 345 11.75 17.45 -14.23
C ASN A 345 11.48 17.87 -15.68
N ASP A 346 11.21 19.16 -15.91
CA ASP A 346 11.04 19.72 -17.25
C ASP A 346 12.34 19.66 -18.05
N TYR A 347 13.50 19.89 -17.44
CA TYR A 347 14.80 19.69 -18.07
C TYR A 347 14.99 18.24 -18.53
N ASP A 348 14.67 17.27 -17.68
CA ASP A 348 14.78 15.84 -18.01
C ASP A 348 13.78 15.45 -19.12
N THR A 349 12.54 15.98 -19.05
CA THR A 349 11.50 15.79 -20.06
C THR A 349 11.93 16.37 -21.41
N PHE A 350 12.48 17.59 -21.42
CA PHE A 350 12.97 18.26 -22.61
C PHE A 350 14.05 17.43 -23.34
N LEU A 351 14.95 16.79 -22.58
CA LEU A 351 15.96 15.88 -23.10
C LEU A 351 15.35 14.58 -23.63
N LYS A 352 14.42 13.97 -22.87
CA LYS A 352 13.72 12.73 -23.25
C LYS A 352 12.93 12.89 -24.55
N GLU A 353 12.18 13.98 -24.70
CA GLU A 353 11.41 14.30 -25.91
C GLU A 353 12.31 14.42 -27.16
N ARG A 354 13.56 14.82 -26.96
CA ARG A 354 14.59 14.95 -28.01
C ARG A 354 15.44 13.69 -28.17
N LYS A 355 15.05 12.59 -27.52
CA LYS A 355 15.72 11.28 -27.57
C LYS A 355 17.20 11.35 -27.17
N VAL A 356 17.50 12.19 -26.18
CA VAL A 356 18.85 12.28 -25.61
C VAL A 356 19.04 11.18 -24.59
N ASP A 357 20.02 10.31 -24.84
CA ASP A 357 20.52 9.36 -23.85
C ASP A 357 21.47 10.07 -22.89
N THR A 358 21.08 10.18 -21.63
CA THR A 358 21.86 10.78 -20.56
C THR A 358 22.80 9.79 -19.87
N LYS A 359 22.75 8.49 -20.22
CA LYS A 359 23.62 7.47 -19.62
C LYS A 359 25.05 7.61 -20.15
N GLY A 360 26.01 7.80 -19.24
CA GLY A 360 27.45 7.81 -19.56
C GLY A 360 27.92 8.96 -20.47
N LYS A 361 27.03 9.91 -20.81
CA LYS A 361 27.36 11.13 -21.56
C LYS A 361 27.37 12.32 -20.62
N PHE A 362 28.36 13.18 -20.79
CA PHE A 362 28.50 14.39 -19.99
C PHE A 362 27.67 15.52 -20.58
N ARG A 363 27.30 16.50 -19.74
CA ARG A 363 26.42 17.62 -20.09
C ARG A 363 26.64 18.22 -21.47
N GLU A 364 27.89 18.58 -21.77
CA GLU A 364 28.24 19.26 -23.01
C GLU A 364 28.23 18.33 -24.23
N ASP A 365 28.38 17.03 -24.02
CA ASP A 365 28.42 16.06 -25.12
C ASP A 365 27.04 15.91 -25.79
N TYR A 366 25.95 16.18 -25.06
CA TYR A 366 24.59 16.04 -25.58
C TYR A 366 23.81 17.37 -25.72
N TRP A 367 24.28 18.46 -25.12
CA TRP A 367 23.58 19.75 -25.20
C TRP A 367 23.87 20.48 -26.52
N LYS A 368 22.82 20.97 -27.18
CA LYS A 368 22.95 21.74 -28.42
C LYS A 368 22.87 23.25 -28.16
N LYS A 369 23.73 24.03 -28.82
CA LYS A 369 23.79 25.49 -28.65
C LYS A 369 22.46 26.18 -28.98
N ASP A 370 21.75 25.67 -29.98
CA ASP A 370 20.43 26.09 -30.42
C ASP A 370 19.35 25.90 -29.33
N TRP A 371 19.59 25.06 -28.31
CA TRP A 371 18.67 24.91 -27.17
C TRP A 371 18.85 25.98 -26.10
N ASP A 372 19.95 26.75 -26.11
CA ASP A 372 20.20 27.80 -25.11
C ASP A 372 19.44 29.11 -25.37
N LYS A 373 18.51 29.14 -26.35
CA LYS A 373 17.79 30.35 -26.79
C LYS A 373 17.15 31.15 -25.64
N TYR A 374 16.60 30.48 -24.63
CA TYR A 374 15.97 31.10 -23.45
C TYR A 374 16.60 30.61 -22.13
N ARG A 375 17.88 30.22 -22.18
CA ARG A 375 18.56 29.66 -21.01
C ARG A 375 18.61 30.65 -19.85
N ASP A 376 18.81 31.93 -20.11
CA ASP A 376 18.94 32.92 -19.04
C ASP A 376 17.62 33.12 -18.29
N GLU A 377 16.48 33.04 -18.97
CA GLU A 377 15.15 33.05 -18.38
C GLU A 377 14.91 31.79 -17.53
N TYR A 378 15.22 30.61 -18.08
CA TYR A 378 15.15 29.34 -17.36
C TYR A 378 15.98 29.39 -16.07
N CYS A 379 17.25 29.75 -16.18
CA CYS A 379 18.20 29.84 -15.08
C CYS A 379 17.77 30.90 -14.05
N SER A 380 17.26 32.05 -14.49
CA SER A 380 16.77 33.08 -13.57
C SER A 380 15.54 32.60 -12.79
N LYS A 381 14.62 31.88 -13.45
CA LYS A 381 13.46 31.29 -12.79
C LYS A 381 13.86 30.20 -11.81
N PHE A 382 14.74 29.30 -12.23
CA PHE A 382 15.30 28.25 -11.38
C PHE A 382 15.93 28.82 -10.12
N ASN A 383 16.85 29.78 -10.26
CA ASN A 383 17.51 30.43 -9.13
C ASN A 383 16.51 31.13 -8.19
N SER A 384 15.42 31.69 -8.72
CA SER A 384 14.39 32.33 -7.90
C SER A 384 13.68 31.34 -6.98
N TYR A 385 13.38 30.13 -7.48
CA TYR A 385 12.77 29.07 -6.68
C TYR A 385 13.76 28.45 -5.69
N VAL A 386 15.01 28.23 -6.10
CA VAL A 386 16.08 27.77 -5.19
C VAL A 386 16.26 28.77 -4.04
N LYS A 387 16.35 30.07 -4.32
CA LYS A 387 16.44 31.11 -3.28
C LYS A 387 15.21 31.10 -2.37
N ARG A 388 14.01 30.93 -2.94
CA ARG A 388 12.75 30.86 -2.17
C ARG A 388 12.68 29.61 -1.28
N SER A 389 13.28 28.50 -1.70
CA SER A 389 13.29 27.25 -0.93
C SER A 389 14.08 27.36 0.38
N GLY A 390 15.07 28.25 0.44
CA GLY A 390 15.91 28.50 1.61
C GLY A 390 16.98 27.43 1.88
N SER A 391 17.00 26.32 1.13
CA SER A 391 17.99 25.26 1.27
C SER A 391 18.30 24.63 -0.08
N VAL A 392 19.57 24.32 -0.33
CA VAL A 392 20.00 23.60 -1.53
C VAL A 392 20.22 22.15 -1.15
N THR A 393 19.37 21.26 -1.66
CA THR A 393 19.54 19.82 -1.48
C THR A 393 20.69 19.30 -2.33
N GLU A 394 21.21 18.11 -2.00
CA GLU A 394 22.23 17.43 -2.80
C GLU A 394 21.80 17.29 -4.29
N LYS A 395 20.54 16.90 -4.53
CA LYS A 395 19.98 16.75 -5.89
C LYS A 395 19.99 18.07 -6.66
N VAL A 396 19.55 19.16 -6.04
CA VAL A 396 19.55 20.51 -6.65
C VAL A 396 20.98 20.99 -6.91
N HIS A 397 21.88 20.69 -5.98
CA HIS A 397 23.29 21.02 -6.08
C HIS A 397 23.94 20.34 -7.29
N TYR A 398 23.83 19.01 -7.45
CA TYR A 398 24.42 18.34 -8.62
C TYR A 398 23.72 18.74 -9.93
N PHE A 399 22.41 19.02 -9.90
CA PHE A 399 21.70 19.50 -11.09
C PHE A 399 22.27 20.81 -11.64
N ARG A 400 22.84 21.67 -10.80
CA ARG A 400 23.48 22.92 -11.26
C ARG A 400 24.62 22.65 -12.24
N ASN A 401 25.28 21.49 -12.16
CA ASN A 401 26.30 21.11 -13.14
C ASN A 401 25.68 21.09 -14.53
N ASN A 402 24.48 20.53 -14.72
CA ASN A 402 23.76 20.50 -16.00
C ASN A 402 23.45 21.88 -16.58
N LEU A 403 23.46 22.92 -15.75
CA LEU A 403 23.22 24.29 -16.17
C LEU A 403 24.49 25.00 -16.61
N ASN A 404 25.68 24.59 -16.16
CA ASN A 404 26.93 25.31 -16.44
C ASN A 404 27.21 25.36 -17.96
N ARG A 405 27.61 26.53 -18.49
CA ARG A 405 27.95 26.73 -19.91
C ARG A 405 29.31 27.40 -20.00
N ILE A 406 30.36 26.60 -19.92
CA ILE A 406 31.74 27.05 -20.08
C ILE A 406 32.24 26.74 -21.50
N PRO A 407 33.17 27.53 -22.04
CA PRO A 407 33.91 27.13 -23.21
C PRO A 407 34.64 25.80 -22.98
N THR A 408 34.74 24.97 -24.01
CA THR A 408 35.40 23.64 -23.88
C THR A 408 36.92 23.77 -23.85
N THR A 409 37.47 24.86 -24.40
CA THR A 409 38.91 25.11 -24.50
C THR A 409 39.28 26.54 -24.11
N LEU A 410 40.52 26.73 -23.67
CA LEU A 410 41.11 28.05 -23.42
C LEU A 410 41.10 28.93 -24.68
N GLN A 411 41.24 28.35 -25.88
CA GLN A 411 41.16 29.10 -27.12
C GLN A 411 39.76 29.68 -27.34
N GLN A 412 38.71 28.88 -27.11
CA GLN A 412 37.33 29.35 -27.18
C GLN A 412 37.06 30.40 -26.11
N LEU A 413 37.54 30.19 -24.89
CA LEU A 413 37.42 31.18 -23.82
C LEU A 413 38.11 32.50 -24.19
N ASN A 414 39.32 32.44 -24.72
CA ASN A 414 40.09 33.63 -25.11
C ASN A 414 39.41 34.41 -26.25
N SER A 415 38.76 33.72 -27.19
CA SER A 415 37.94 34.35 -28.24
C SER A 415 36.74 35.13 -27.70
N GLN A 416 36.38 34.89 -26.43
CA GLN A 416 35.27 35.54 -25.71
C GLN A 416 35.77 36.21 -24.42
N SER A 417 37.04 36.62 -24.37
CA SER A 417 37.71 37.09 -23.15
C SER A 417 36.99 38.24 -22.43
N SER A 418 36.24 39.10 -23.15
CA SER A 418 35.42 40.16 -22.56
C SER A 418 34.30 39.66 -21.63
N ASN A 419 33.94 38.38 -21.74
CA ASN A 419 32.84 37.75 -20.99
C ASN A 419 33.34 36.96 -19.76
N TRP A 420 34.65 36.83 -19.58
CA TRP A 420 35.25 35.97 -18.55
C TRP A 420 36.29 36.74 -17.73
N VAL A 421 36.32 36.45 -16.42
CA VAL A 421 37.27 37.02 -15.48
C VAL A 421 38.19 35.90 -14.99
N LEU A 422 39.50 36.05 -15.23
CA LEU A 422 40.51 35.17 -14.65
C LEU A 422 40.64 35.45 -13.15
N LEU A 423 40.54 34.39 -12.36
CA LEU A 423 40.64 34.46 -10.91
C LEU A 423 42.09 34.27 -10.44
N LYS A 424 42.51 35.04 -9.43
CA LYS A 424 43.86 34.94 -8.85
C LYS A 424 44.01 33.65 -8.04
N VAL A 425 45.10 32.91 -8.25
CA VAL A 425 45.39 31.60 -7.63
C VAL A 425 45.21 31.60 -6.11
N GLY A 426 45.65 32.65 -5.41
CA GLY A 426 45.57 32.73 -3.94
C GLY A 426 44.16 32.93 -3.35
N SER A 427 43.16 33.26 -4.16
CA SER A 427 41.82 33.59 -3.67
C SER A 427 40.83 32.41 -3.71
N PHE A 428 41.20 31.25 -4.28
CA PHE A 428 40.23 30.19 -4.65
C PHE A 428 40.74 28.74 -4.50
N GLY A 429 41.44 28.42 -3.41
CA GLY A 429 42.11 27.12 -3.20
C GLY A 429 41.22 25.86 -3.18
N TYR A 430 39.91 25.98 -3.43
CA TYR A 430 38.92 24.90 -3.35
C TYR A 430 38.97 23.87 -4.51
N HIS A 431 39.62 24.18 -5.64
CA HIS A 431 39.76 23.29 -6.81
C HIS A 431 41.21 22.90 -7.14
N MET A 432 42.06 22.81 -6.12
CA MET A 432 43.45 22.35 -6.25
C MET A 432 43.55 20.92 -5.69
N CYS A 433 42.75 20.00 -6.22
CA CYS A 433 42.84 18.58 -5.91
C CYS A 433 43.91 17.93 -6.76
N SER A 434 44.74 17.11 -6.13
CA SER A 434 45.51 16.13 -6.88
C SER A 434 44.57 15.12 -7.52
N THR A 435 44.73 14.91 -8.82
CA THR A 435 44.01 13.91 -9.63
C THR A 435 44.98 13.28 -10.62
N SER A 436 44.67 12.11 -11.16
CA SER A 436 45.47 11.48 -12.23
C SER A 436 45.58 12.41 -13.45
N PHE A 437 44.57 13.26 -13.64
CA PHE A 437 44.50 14.20 -14.75
C PHE A 437 45.21 15.53 -14.50
N SER A 438 45.28 16.05 -13.28
CA SER A 438 45.87 17.38 -13.01
C SER A 438 47.13 17.35 -12.14
N GLU A 439 47.62 16.15 -11.79
CA GLU A 439 48.75 15.88 -10.89
C GLU A 439 48.56 16.55 -9.52
N THR A 440 48.88 17.84 -9.38
CA THR A 440 48.74 18.60 -8.13
C THR A 440 47.54 19.55 -8.12
N GLY A 441 46.91 19.80 -9.28
CA GLY A 441 45.84 20.78 -9.45
C GLY A 441 46.23 22.25 -9.18
N SER A 442 47.47 22.50 -8.74
CA SER A 442 47.93 23.82 -8.23
C SER A 442 48.09 24.88 -9.32
N TYR A 443 48.10 24.47 -10.58
CA TYR A 443 48.28 25.35 -11.74
C TYR A 443 47.01 25.49 -12.59
N ASN A 444 45.88 24.95 -12.14
CA ASN A 444 44.61 25.10 -12.86
C ASN A 444 44.20 26.58 -12.94
N LEU A 445 43.75 27.03 -14.12
CA LEU A 445 43.22 28.38 -14.32
C LEU A 445 41.72 28.37 -14.08
N LYS A 446 41.27 29.16 -13.10
CA LYS A 446 39.84 29.34 -12.82
C LYS A 446 39.34 30.64 -13.44
N PHE A 447 38.25 30.54 -14.18
CA PHE A 447 37.55 31.65 -14.76
C PHE A 447 36.11 31.68 -14.26
N ILE A 448 35.56 32.88 -14.15
CA ILE A 448 34.13 33.06 -13.93
C ILE A 448 33.54 33.97 -15.00
N SER A 449 32.33 33.66 -15.46
CA SER A 449 31.62 34.54 -16.37
C SER A 449 31.34 35.88 -15.70
N LYS A 450 31.25 36.96 -16.48
CA LYS A 450 31.03 38.32 -15.97
C LYS A 450 29.71 38.47 -15.20
N ASN A 451 28.70 37.68 -15.57
CA ASN A 451 27.43 37.56 -14.84
C ASN A 451 27.49 36.59 -13.65
N GLY A 452 28.70 36.12 -13.29
CA GLY A 452 29.05 35.25 -12.17
C GLY A 452 28.40 33.88 -12.11
N ARG A 453 27.63 33.49 -13.14
CA ARG A 453 26.82 32.26 -13.14
C ARG A 453 27.58 31.02 -13.57
N ASN A 454 28.64 31.13 -14.36
CA ASN A 454 29.36 29.97 -14.89
C ASN A 454 30.81 30.03 -14.42
N GLU A 455 31.28 28.97 -13.78
CA GLU A 455 32.68 28.81 -13.40
C GLU A 455 33.32 27.74 -14.29
N GLY A 456 34.48 28.07 -14.86
CA GLY A 456 35.28 27.14 -15.66
C GLY A 456 36.67 26.98 -15.07
N VAL A 457 37.14 25.73 -14.99
CA VAL A 457 38.50 25.40 -14.56
C VAL A 457 39.19 24.74 -15.72
N TYR A 458 40.41 25.17 -16.04
CA TYR A 458 41.18 24.66 -17.17
C TYR A 458 42.56 24.24 -16.71
N ILE A 459 43.00 23.09 -17.18
CA ILE A 459 44.34 22.60 -16.87
C ILE A 459 45.36 23.41 -17.67
N ASN A 460 46.07 24.30 -16.98
CA ASN A 460 47.19 25.04 -17.54
C ASN A 460 48.48 24.28 -17.23
N HIS A 461 49.25 24.02 -18.27
CA HIS A 461 50.45 23.19 -18.17
C HIS A 461 51.58 23.95 -17.49
N TYR A 462 51.99 23.47 -16.31
CA TYR A 462 53.38 23.34 -15.86
C TYR A 462 53.45 22.18 -14.85
N GLY A 463 53.15 20.95 -15.28
CA GLY A 463 53.47 19.73 -14.52
C GLY A 463 54.91 19.29 -14.81
N SER A 464 55.58 18.64 -13.87
CA SER A 464 57.02 18.35 -13.90
C SER A 464 57.49 17.52 -15.11
N ASN A 465 56.57 16.86 -15.83
CA ASN A 465 56.90 15.96 -16.95
C ASN A 465 56.27 16.33 -18.31
N ASN A 466 55.54 17.45 -18.43
CA ASN A 466 55.02 17.99 -19.71
C ASN A 466 54.18 17.02 -20.59
N LYS A 467 53.54 16.00 -19.99
CA LYS A 467 52.89 14.86 -20.70
C LYS A 467 51.35 14.84 -20.67
N ASN A 468 50.69 15.83 -20.07
CA ASN A 468 49.24 15.80 -19.89
C ASN A 468 48.47 16.12 -21.19
N LYS A 469 47.61 15.20 -21.64
CA LYS A 469 46.79 15.31 -22.87
C LYS A 469 45.62 16.31 -22.77
N ASN A 470 45.28 16.82 -21.58
CA ASN A 470 44.15 17.72 -21.34
C ASN A 470 44.52 19.22 -21.28
N LYS A 471 45.69 19.60 -21.82
CA LYS A 471 46.19 20.99 -21.84
C LYS A 471 45.16 21.96 -22.42
N GLY A 472 44.77 22.96 -21.64
CA GLY A 472 43.89 24.03 -22.10
C GLY A 472 42.48 23.57 -22.47
N LYS A 473 42.07 22.38 -22.03
CA LYS A 473 40.68 21.93 -22.05
C LYS A 473 40.03 22.16 -20.68
N ALA A 474 38.73 22.33 -20.68
CA ALA A 474 37.96 22.47 -19.45
C ALA A 474 38.01 21.16 -18.63
N CYS A 475 38.09 21.32 -17.31
CA CYS A 475 37.78 20.28 -16.35
C CYS A 475 36.27 20.02 -16.39
N THR A 476 35.90 18.77 -16.57
CA THR A 476 34.53 18.28 -16.67
C THR A 476 34.36 17.08 -15.75
N GLU A 477 33.13 16.59 -15.64
CA GLU A 477 32.78 15.37 -14.95
C GLU A 477 33.61 14.15 -15.43
N LYS A 478 34.05 14.16 -16.70
CA LYS A 478 34.90 13.10 -17.29
C LYS A 478 36.37 13.30 -17.00
N THR A 479 36.82 14.54 -17.18
CA THR A 479 38.25 14.84 -17.30
C THR A 479 38.88 15.20 -15.98
N ASP A 480 38.17 15.92 -15.12
CA ASP A 480 38.62 16.19 -13.75
C ASP A 480 37.40 16.59 -12.91
N PRO A 481 36.56 15.61 -12.51
CA PRO A 481 35.31 15.88 -11.79
C PRO A 481 35.54 16.57 -10.43
N LYS A 482 36.71 16.38 -9.82
CA LYS A 482 37.04 17.01 -8.54
C LYS A 482 37.36 18.49 -8.71
N ASN A 483 38.05 18.86 -9.78
CA ASN A 483 38.46 20.25 -10.02
C ASN A 483 37.56 21.02 -10.98
N MET A 484 36.52 20.42 -11.56
CA MET A 484 35.63 21.12 -12.49
C MET A 484 34.94 22.34 -11.85
N GLY A 485 34.61 23.32 -12.70
CA GLY A 485 33.79 24.46 -12.29
C GLY A 485 32.31 24.15 -12.40
N THR A 486 31.47 24.92 -11.69
CA THR A 486 30.02 24.69 -11.63
C THR A 486 29.22 25.94 -11.98
N TYR A 487 27.90 25.77 -12.10
CA TYR A 487 26.98 26.91 -12.20
C TYR A 487 26.68 27.48 -10.82
N ASN A 488 26.73 28.80 -10.68
CA ASN A 488 26.39 29.51 -9.45
C ASN A 488 24.96 30.06 -9.51
N PHE A 489 24.21 29.82 -8.44
CA PHE A 489 22.90 30.43 -8.22
C PHE A 489 23.01 31.94 -7.96
N SER A 490 24.05 32.40 -7.24
CA SER A 490 24.31 33.82 -7.03
C SER A 490 25.32 34.36 -8.06
N GLY A 491 24.80 34.82 -9.20
CA GLY A 491 25.65 35.35 -10.29
C GLY A 491 26.29 36.73 -10.02
N MET A 492 25.89 37.47 -9.00
CA MET A 492 26.29 38.88 -8.90
C MET A 492 27.64 39.14 -8.21
N TYR A 493 28.32 38.11 -7.70
CA TYR A 493 29.52 38.30 -6.88
C TYR A 493 30.69 38.97 -7.63
N TYR A 494 30.79 38.84 -8.96
CA TYR A 494 31.94 39.34 -9.73
C TYR A 494 31.64 40.45 -10.75
N ALA A 495 30.37 40.80 -10.96
CA ALA A 495 29.98 41.80 -11.98
C ALA A 495 30.54 43.21 -11.71
N LYS A 496 30.99 43.49 -10.47
CA LYS A 496 31.50 44.82 -10.04
C LYS A 496 32.82 44.76 -9.23
N GLY A 497 33.49 43.62 -9.15
CA GLY A 497 34.78 43.49 -8.45
C GLY A 497 34.77 43.79 -6.93
N LYS A 498 33.60 43.80 -6.29
CA LYS A 498 33.44 43.96 -4.84
C LYS A 498 32.37 43.01 -4.31
N ALA A 499 32.65 42.36 -3.18
CA ALA A 499 31.66 41.58 -2.44
C ALA A 499 30.59 42.53 -1.85
N SER A 500 29.34 42.33 -2.25
CA SER A 500 28.19 43.12 -1.81
C SER A 500 27.29 42.30 -0.86
N LYS A 501 26.11 42.79 -0.47
CA LYS A 501 25.15 42.10 0.44
C LYS A 501 24.78 40.69 -0.05
N GLU A 502 24.92 40.47 -1.34
CA GLU A 502 24.83 39.23 -2.13
C GLU A 502 25.92 38.19 -1.79
N ALA A 503 26.97 38.57 -1.03
CA ALA A 503 27.96 37.63 -0.51
C ALA A 503 27.34 36.60 0.43
N LYS A 504 26.27 36.98 1.17
CA LYS A 504 25.53 36.03 2.02
C LYS A 504 24.80 34.99 1.16
N ASP A 505 24.13 35.42 0.10
CA ASP A 505 23.44 34.51 -0.83
C ASP A 505 24.45 33.59 -1.54
N HIS A 506 25.59 34.12 -1.97
CA HIS A 506 26.66 33.31 -2.55
C HIS A 506 27.23 32.29 -1.54
N PHE A 507 27.44 32.71 -0.29
CA PHE A 507 27.86 31.80 0.76
C PHE A 507 26.83 30.68 0.99
N GLN A 508 25.55 31.02 1.11
CA GLN A 508 24.48 30.09 1.44
C GLN A 508 24.08 29.16 0.29
N LEU A 509 24.04 29.67 -0.94
CA LEU A 509 23.52 28.94 -2.10
C LEU A 509 24.63 28.28 -2.93
N ASP A 510 25.84 28.83 -2.95
CA ASP A 510 26.91 28.32 -3.81
C ASP A 510 28.02 27.64 -3.02
N MET A 511 28.58 28.33 -2.00
CA MET A 511 29.72 27.81 -1.25
C MET A 511 29.33 26.71 -0.26
N LEU A 512 28.29 26.92 0.56
CA LEU A 512 27.86 25.94 1.57
C LEU A 512 27.46 24.58 0.95
N PRO A 513 26.69 24.53 -0.15
CA PRO A 513 26.37 23.26 -0.80
C PRO A 513 27.61 22.59 -1.40
N TYR A 514 28.55 23.36 -1.95
CA TYR A 514 29.83 22.82 -2.40
C TYR A 514 30.65 22.22 -1.25
N TYR A 515 30.70 22.88 -0.09
CA TYR A 515 31.36 22.31 1.10
C TYR A 515 30.75 20.99 1.54
N ASN A 516 29.42 20.86 1.44
CA ASN A 516 28.69 19.69 1.89
C ASN A 516 28.78 18.52 0.89
N TYR A 517 28.68 18.81 -0.41
CA TYR A 517 28.46 17.78 -1.45
C TYR A 517 29.60 17.68 -2.47
N GLY A 518 30.48 18.68 -2.59
CA GLY A 518 31.55 18.69 -3.59
C GLY A 518 31.05 19.01 -4.99
N ASN A 519 31.63 18.40 -6.03
CA ASN A 519 31.28 18.67 -7.44
C ASN A 519 30.46 17.56 -8.09
N VAL A 520 30.71 16.30 -7.72
CA VAL A 520 30.00 15.13 -8.22
C VAL A 520 29.70 14.19 -7.07
N SER A 521 28.65 13.38 -7.21
CA SER A 521 28.39 12.29 -6.28
C SER A 521 29.55 11.31 -6.26
N ARG A 522 29.78 10.67 -5.11
CA ARG A 522 30.81 9.62 -4.98
C ARG A 522 30.59 8.47 -5.95
N ASN A 523 29.34 8.16 -6.26
CA ASN A 523 28.96 7.06 -7.17
C ASN A 523 29.18 7.41 -8.65
N ASP A 524 29.31 8.70 -8.96
CA ASP A 524 29.54 9.20 -10.32
C ASP A 524 31.03 9.46 -10.61
N LEU A 525 31.91 9.14 -9.65
CA LEU A 525 33.35 9.18 -9.86
C LEU A 525 33.78 7.99 -10.73
N PRO A 526 34.75 8.17 -11.65
CA PRO A 526 35.32 7.06 -12.40
C PRO A 526 35.89 5.98 -11.45
N GLY A 527 35.71 4.71 -11.84
CA GLY A 527 36.09 3.53 -11.05
C GLY A 527 37.58 3.43 -10.73
N ASP A 528 37.87 2.70 -9.65
CA ASP A 528 39.11 2.71 -8.86
C ASP A 528 40.44 2.51 -9.64
N GLU A 529 41.09 3.62 -10.00
CA GLU A 529 42.57 3.77 -9.92
C GLU A 529 43.01 5.11 -9.31
N GLU A 530 42.10 6.02 -8.97
CA GLU A 530 42.44 7.25 -8.25
C GLU A 530 42.32 7.05 -6.74
N THR A 531 43.41 6.55 -6.15
CA THR A 531 43.51 6.27 -4.72
C THR A 531 42.98 7.40 -3.85
N ASN A 532 42.07 7.01 -2.96
CA ASN A 532 41.62 7.69 -1.76
C ASN A 532 42.73 8.52 -1.10
N ASP A 533 42.76 9.82 -1.36
CA ASP A 533 43.29 10.74 -0.37
C ASP A 533 42.30 11.87 -0.10
N LYS A 534 41.31 11.48 0.70
CA LYS A 534 40.93 12.23 1.90
C LYS A 534 40.60 13.71 1.65
N ASN A 535 39.29 13.94 1.53
CA ASN A 535 38.66 15.10 2.18
C ASN A 535 39.03 15.23 3.69
N LYS A 536 39.70 14.24 4.32
CA LYS A 536 40.21 14.33 5.70
C LYS A 536 41.34 15.35 5.92
N GLY A 537 42.13 15.74 4.90
CA GLY A 537 43.26 16.67 5.07
C GLY A 537 42.94 18.16 4.87
N ARG A 538 41.86 18.48 4.16
CA ARG A 538 41.61 19.83 3.63
C ARG A 538 41.15 20.87 4.64
N TYR A 539 40.62 20.45 5.79
CA TYR A 539 40.06 21.37 6.78
C TYR A 539 40.99 21.66 7.96
N LYS A 540 42.08 20.89 8.16
CA LYS A 540 42.96 21.10 9.33
C LYS A 540 43.90 22.30 9.20
N LYS A 541 44.17 22.81 7.99
CA LYS A 541 45.14 23.92 7.76
C LYS A 541 44.49 25.29 7.54
N ILE A 542 43.19 25.35 7.25
CA ILE A 542 42.43 26.62 7.14
C ILE A 542 42.09 27.18 8.53
N MET A 543 42.09 26.34 9.57
CA MET A 543 41.97 26.73 10.98
C MET A 543 43.30 27.18 11.63
N MET A 544 44.38 27.36 10.86
CA MET A 544 45.69 27.77 11.39
C MET A 544 46.26 29.06 10.77
N HIS A 545 45.49 29.81 9.98
CA HIS A 545 45.83 31.18 9.57
C HIS A 545 44.61 32.11 9.60
#